data_AF-A0A7C1ZCK7-F1
#
_entry.id   AF-A0A7C1ZCK7-F1
#
_cell.length_a   1.000
_cell.length_b   1.000
_cell.length_c   1.000
_cell.angle_alpha   90.00
_cell.angle_beta   90.00
_cell.angle_gamma   90.00
#
_symmetry.space_group_name_H-M   'P 1'
#
loop_
_entity.id
_entity.type
_entity.pdbx_description
1 polymer ?
#
loop_
_entity_poly.entity_id
_entity_poly.type
_entity_poly.pdbx_seq_one_letter_code
_entity_poly.pdbx_strand_id
1 'polypeptide(L)'
;MANYKFLFITLILLLTGTILNASSGKCPRITVGVYINYVDQERLVKLLNEIHPDQPAPSWLFQIKEKIFAELKMNSPDIVFIPAVSRNNAESDYIMTFDITTIGAGEDIEVGGVLISEYNAFNVVSVLKQTGHCIYERAGVLGAKDTVSKYGNYENDIFIAIEHNIEDGYGSIRGRIEEYEASHPVPPRGPEILVTLKKEYVSPLEAEREMEIGIKVKNCKGQYVWERSHGLAVLLPIKTARGEIRPTRGFPQGGGPNTRFNFIKIFIQRPEGASVTYTLKKGMERSIDTFKIKVCGVRKEVTKEVFIPIAGIGLRGESEGYVFPEKTTEIKFKLKKLLPQGGEQPLSGKPVLLSPEGLIDGTVSPSGTTFTQTDGNIAVRYKSGLKESTMTVHATFQPKKYPDKARASAGVTIVEKGYDWTGTVIVNQTCSYK
;
A
#
# COMPACT_ATOMS: atom_id res chain seq x y z
N MET A 1 -46.30 -12.03 46.76
CA MET A 1 -45.72 -10.69 46.51
C MET A 1 -44.20 -10.79 46.48
N ALA A 2 -43.67 -11.37 45.41
CA ALA A 2 -42.26 -11.67 45.25
C ALA A 2 -41.81 -11.24 43.85
N ASN A 3 -40.55 -10.79 43.76
CA ASN A 3 -39.72 -10.76 42.55
C ASN A 3 -39.97 -9.72 41.46
N TYR A 4 -40.20 -8.46 41.80
CA TYR A 4 -39.96 -7.34 40.85
C TYR A 4 -38.63 -6.61 41.07
N LYS A 5 -37.97 -6.77 42.23
CA LYS A 5 -36.67 -6.13 42.50
C LYS A 5 -35.48 -6.81 41.82
N PHE A 6 -35.58 -8.10 41.51
CA PHE A 6 -34.51 -8.84 40.83
C PHE A 6 -34.48 -8.63 39.30
N LEU A 7 -35.60 -8.23 38.70
CA LEU A 7 -35.69 -7.99 37.25
C LEU A 7 -35.13 -6.62 36.84
N PHE A 8 -35.10 -5.65 37.75
CA PHE A 8 -34.61 -4.30 37.48
C PHE A 8 -33.08 -4.19 37.57
N ILE A 9 -32.43 -5.03 38.41
CA ILE A 9 -30.97 -5.01 38.59
C ILE A 9 -30.25 -5.70 37.42
N THR A 10 -30.84 -6.74 36.83
CA THR A 10 -30.30 -7.38 35.62
C THR A 10 -30.45 -6.51 34.36
N LEU A 11 -31.49 -5.69 34.26
CA LEU A 11 -31.68 -4.78 33.14
C LEU A 11 -30.69 -3.60 33.16
N ILE A 12 -30.31 -3.12 34.36
CA ILE A 12 -29.31 -2.04 34.50
C ILE A 12 -27.89 -2.55 34.15
N LEU A 13 -27.55 -3.80 34.51
CA LEU A 13 -26.26 -4.40 34.13
C LEU A 13 -26.15 -4.71 32.62
N LEU A 14 -27.26 -4.94 31.93
CA LEU A 14 -27.32 -5.12 30.46
C LEU A 14 -27.28 -3.80 29.68
N LEU A 15 -27.64 -2.66 30.31
CA LEU A 15 -27.60 -1.32 29.72
C LEU A 15 -26.31 -0.54 30.03
N THR A 16 -25.53 -0.96 31.03
CA THR A 16 -24.15 -0.46 31.26
C THR A 16 -23.08 -1.30 30.55
N GLY A 17 -23.49 -2.21 29.67
CA GLY A 17 -22.63 -2.80 28.64
C GLY A 17 -22.26 -1.75 27.60
N THR A 18 -21.62 -0.65 28.02
CA THR A 18 -20.75 0.07 27.12
C THR A 18 -19.75 -0.96 26.65
N ILE A 19 -19.83 -1.25 25.35
CA ILE A 19 -18.75 -1.84 24.61
C ILE A 19 -17.57 -0.88 24.82
N LEU A 20 -16.79 -1.12 25.87
CA LEU A 20 -15.39 -0.78 25.92
C LEU A 20 -14.84 -1.43 24.66
N ASN A 21 -14.71 -0.63 23.61
CA ASN A 21 -13.87 -0.93 22.47
C ASN A 21 -12.43 -1.06 23.00
N ALA A 22 -12.17 -2.18 23.66
CA ALA A 22 -10.84 -2.64 23.96
C ALA A 22 -10.19 -2.99 22.62
N SER A 23 -9.06 -2.35 22.37
CA SER A 23 -8.20 -2.49 21.20
C SER A 23 -8.59 -1.68 19.94
N SER A 24 -8.77 -0.35 20.09
CA SER A 24 -8.08 0.54 19.15
C SER A 24 -6.65 0.70 19.68
N GLY A 25 -5.65 0.21 18.95
CA GLY A 25 -4.26 0.31 19.37
C GLY A 25 -3.93 1.76 19.72
N LYS A 26 -3.53 2.04 20.97
CA LYS A 26 -3.20 3.39 21.43
C LYS A 26 -2.24 4.00 20.42
N CYS A 27 -2.64 5.09 19.77
CA CYS A 27 -1.74 5.86 18.91
C CYS A 27 -0.38 6.01 19.59
N PRO A 28 0.73 5.82 18.87
CA PRO A 28 2.04 6.09 19.43
C PRO A 28 2.05 7.49 20.04
N ARG A 29 2.64 7.64 21.23
CA ARG A 29 2.86 8.96 21.82
C ARG A 29 3.62 9.83 20.83
N ILE A 30 3.21 11.09 20.71
CA ILE A 30 3.88 12.06 19.83
C ILE A 30 5.30 12.24 20.33
N THR A 31 6.25 12.13 19.42
CA THR A 31 7.68 12.37 19.68
C THR A 31 8.11 13.64 18.98
N VAL A 32 8.75 14.54 19.71
CA VAL A 32 9.29 15.78 19.15
C VAL A 32 10.79 15.83 19.44
N GLY A 33 11.60 15.80 18.38
CA GLY A 33 13.02 16.08 18.46
C GLY A 33 13.22 17.56 18.79
N VAL A 34 14.06 17.89 19.76
CA VAL A 34 14.38 19.27 20.15
C VAL A 34 15.82 19.54 19.74
N TYR A 35 15.99 20.37 18.71
CA TYR A 35 17.29 20.83 18.23
C TYR A 35 17.50 22.27 18.68
N ILE A 36 18.58 22.52 19.40
CA ILE A 36 18.96 23.86 19.86
C ILE A 36 20.22 24.27 19.11
N ASN A 37 20.16 25.43 18.47
CA ASN A 37 21.24 26.00 17.71
C ASN A 37 21.64 27.33 18.35
N TYR A 38 22.87 27.39 18.83
CA TYR A 38 23.46 28.62 19.35
C TYR A 38 24.21 29.30 18.20
N VAL A 39 23.60 30.33 17.61
CA VAL A 39 24.10 30.96 16.37
C VAL A 39 25.50 31.54 16.56
N ASP A 40 25.74 32.17 17.71
CA ASP A 40 27.05 32.65 18.17
C ASP A 40 27.21 32.28 19.65
N GLN A 41 27.75 31.08 19.89
CA GLN A 41 27.89 30.53 21.23
C GLN A 41 28.86 31.35 22.10
N GLU A 42 29.95 31.84 21.52
CA GLU A 42 30.98 32.59 22.25
C GLU A 42 30.41 33.92 22.75
N ARG A 43 29.73 34.67 21.87
CA ARG A 43 29.07 35.92 22.25
C ARG A 43 27.96 35.71 23.27
N LEU A 44 27.16 34.66 23.11
CA LEU A 44 26.12 34.27 24.07
C LEU A 44 26.70 34.02 25.46
N VAL A 45 27.73 33.17 25.57
CA VAL A 45 28.35 32.85 26.87
C VAL A 45 29.02 34.06 27.50
N LYS A 46 29.69 34.88 26.69
CA LYS A 46 30.31 36.13 27.17
C LYS A 46 29.27 37.02 27.82
N LEU A 47 28.15 37.27 27.14
CA LEU A 47 27.08 38.12 27.65
C LEU A 47 26.47 37.53 28.93
N LEU A 48 26.23 36.21 28.99
CA LEU A 48 25.69 35.57 30.19
C LEU A 48 26.64 35.70 31.40
N ASN A 49 27.96 35.62 31.19
CA ASN A 49 28.95 35.77 32.25
C ASN A 49 29.15 37.22 32.72
N GLU A 50 28.80 38.22 31.89
CA GLU A 50 28.76 39.62 32.34
C GLU A 50 27.64 39.84 33.37
N ILE A 51 26.57 39.06 33.29
CA ILE A 51 25.37 39.14 34.15
C ILE A 51 25.52 38.25 35.39
N HIS A 52 26.03 37.04 35.20
CA HIS A 52 26.19 36.01 36.20
C HIS A 52 27.63 35.47 36.15
N PRO A 53 28.56 36.05 36.92
CA PRO A 53 29.99 35.77 36.81
C PRO A 53 30.38 34.30 36.98
N ASP A 54 31.49 33.93 36.35
CA ASP A 54 32.29 32.72 36.60
C ASP A 54 31.62 31.36 36.30
N GLN A 55 30.62 31.32 35.41
CA GLN A 55 30.07 30.05 34.92
C GLN A 55 30.77 29.57 33.64
N PRO A 56 31.13 28.26 33.56
CA PRO A 56 31.72 27.71 32.36
C PRO A 56 30.67 27.54 31.25
N ALA A 57 31.06 27.72 29.99
CA ALA A 57 30.16 27.62 28.83
C ALA A 57 29.23 26.38 28.85
N PRO A 58 29.70 25.15 29.14
CA PRO A 58 28.81 23.98 29.19
C PRO A 58 27.71 24.07 30.26
N SER A 59 27.94 24.80 31.36
CA SER A 59 26.92 25.04 32.39
C SER A 59 25.76 25.85 31.84
N TRP A 60 26.04 26.93 31.11
CA TRP A 60 25.02 27.77 30.50
C TRP A 60 24.20 27.01 29.45
N LEU A 61 24.87 26.29 28.55
CA LEU A 61 24.18 25.54 27.51
C LEU A 61 23.31 24.44 28.11
N PHE A 62 23.77 23.79 29.18
CA PHE A 62 22.98 22.80 29.91
C PHE A 62 21.73 23.43 30.57
N GLN A 63 21.87 24.56 31.26
CA GLN A 63 20.74 25.24 31.90
C GLN A 63 19.70 25.73 30.89
N ILE A 64 20.14 26.33 29.77
CA ILE A 64 19.25 26.77 28.68
C ILE A 64 18.48 25.57 28.13
N LYS A 65 19.17 24.46 27.87
CA LYS A 65 18.54 23.23 27.42
C LYS A 65 17.51 22.73 28.43
N GLU A 66 17.85 22.65 29.72
CA GLU A 66 16.93 22.21 30.76
C GLU A 66 15.70 23.11 30.87
N LYS A 67 15.84 24.43 30.80
CA LYS A 67 14.70 25.36 30.76
C LYS A 67 13.80 25.09 29.56
N ILE A 68 14.34 24.98 28.35
CA ILE A 68 13.54 24.67 27.14
C ILE A 68 12.78 23.36 27.33
N PHE A 69 13.43 22.30 27.81
CA PHE A 69 12.77 21.01 28.02
C PHE A 69 11.72 21.07 29.14
N ALA A 70 11.96 21.83 30.21
CA ALA A 70 11.00 22.03 31.29
C ALA A 70 9.74 22.74 30.78
N GLU A 71 9.92 23.86 30.08
CA GLU A 71 8.80 24.65 29.53
C GLU A 71 7.98 23.86 28.50
N LEU A 72 8.66 23.12 27.61
CA LEU A 72 8.00 22.25 26.64
C LEU A 72 7.17 21.14 27.31
N LYS A 73 7.71 20.50 28.36
CA LYS A 73 7.01 19.44 29.11
C LYS A 73 5.83 20.00 29.91
N MET A 74 5.99 21.18 30.49
CA MET A 74 4.93 21.86 31.24
C MET A 74 3.75 22.19 30.33
N ASN A 75 4.03 22.74 29.14
CA ASN A 75 3.01 23.14 28.15
C ASN A 75 2.47 21.98 27.31
N SER A 76 3.11 20.81 27.32
CA SER A 76 2.72 19.62 26.53
C SER A 76 3.15 18.30 27.21
N PRO A 77 2.56 17.95 28.36
CA PRO A 77 3.02 16.81 29.19
C PRO A 77 2.84 15.43 28.53
N ASP A 78 1.97 15.34 27.52
CA ASP A 78 1.70 14.09 26.79
C ASP A 78 2.64 13.85 25.60
N ILE A 79 3.53 14.82 25.31
CA ILE A 79 4.54 14.70 24.25
C ILE A 79 5.85 14.16 24.83
N VAL A 80 6.48 13.25 24.09
CA VAL A 80 7.82 12.76 24.39
C VAL A 80 8.84 13.66 23.66
N PHE A 81 9.51 14.52 24.42
CA PHE A 81 10.60 15.35 23.90
C PHE A 81 11.92 14.61 23.95
N ILE A 82 12.65 14.61 22.84
CA ILE A 82 13.93 13.89 22.69
C ILE A 82 14.98 14.89 22.20
N PRO A 83 16.17 14.97 22.82
CA PRO A 83 17.27 15.78 22.28
C PRO A 83 17.61 15.37 20.85
N ALA A 84 17.75 16.36 19.96
CA ALA A 84 18.14 16.14 18.57
C ALA A 84 19.51 16.74 18.30
N VAL A 85 20.38 15.99 17.61
CA VAL A 85 21.73 16.43 17.23
C VAL A 85 21.76 17.18 15.89
N SER A 86 20.67 17.19 15.13
CA SER A 86 20.57 17.92 13.86
C SER A 86 19.13 18.36 13.59
N ARG A 87 18.96 19.31 12.66
CA ARG A 87 17.66 19.75 12.13
C ARG A 87 16.88 18.67 11.37
N ASN A 88 17.46 17.49 11.15
CA ASN A 88 16.80 16.34 10.54
C ASN A 88 16.87 15.15 11.51
N ASN A 89 15.92 15.04 12.44
CA ASN A 89 15.88 13.92 13.37
C ASN A 89 14.86 12.86 12.93
N ALA A 90 15.34 11.83 12.22
CA ALA A 90 14.53 10.71 11.74
C ALA A 90 13.86 9.90 12.88
N GLU A 91 14.30 10.00 14.13
CA GLU A 91 13.73 9.21 15.23
C GLU A 91 12.45 9.82 15.82
N SER A 92 12.09 11.02 15.39
CA SER A 92 10.94 11.79 15.89
C SER A 92 9.86 12.02 14.84
N ASP A 93 8.62 12.21 15.28
CA ASP A 93 7.49 12.58 14.41
C ASP A 93 7.65 14.01 13.86
N TYR A 94 8.10 14.91 14.73
CA TYR A 94 8.33 16.32 14.44
C TYR A 94 9.66 16.74 15.00
N ILE A 95 10.19 17.82 14.46
CA ILE A 95 11.34 18.51 15.02
C ILE A 95 10.98 19.95 15.38
N MET A 96 11.24 20.29 16.64
CA MET A 96 11.23 21.65 17.16
C MET A 96 12.66 22.17 17.13
N THR A 97 12.88 23.27 16.42
CA THR A 97 14.17 23.96 16.39
C THR A 97 14.08 25.23 17.20
N PHE A 98 15.09 25.48 18.03
CA PHE A 98 15.34 26.76 18.69
C PHE A 98 16.64 27.33 18.15
N ASP A 99 16.56 28.48 17.50
CA ASP A 99 17.69 29.30 17.10
C ASP A 99 17.86 30.39 18.17
N ILE A 100 18.94 30.30 18.96
CA ILE A 100 19.24 31.22 20.05
C ILE A 100 20.41 32.10 19.62
N THR A 101 20.20 33.41 19.68
CA THR A 101 21.19 34.40 19.28
C THR A 101 21.16 35.63 20.18
N THR A 102 22.21 36.43 20.11
CA THR A 102 22.28 37.76 20.72
C THR A 102 22.21 38.81 19.62
N ILE A 103 21.35 39.81 19.77
CA ILE A 103 21.18 40.92 18.82
C ILE A 103 21.44 42.26 19.51
N GLY A 104 21.75 43.28 18.70
CA GLY A 104 21.65 44.66 19.16
C GLY A 104 20.18 45.10 19.18
N ALA A 105 19.77 45.83 20.21
CA ALA A 105 18.42 46.31 20.41
C ALA A 105 18.40 47.72 21.03
N GLY A 106 17.23 48.37 20.98
CA GLY A 106 17.05 49.78 21.37
C GLY A 106 17.30 50.74 20.20
N GLU A 107 17.51 52.02 20.51
CA GLU A 107 17.82 53.02 19.49
C GLU A 107 19.25 52.86 18.95
N ASP A 108 19.47 53.25 17.69
CA ASP A 108 20.82 53.31 17.13
C ASP A 108 21.54 54.53 17.70
N ILE A 109 22.67 54.30 18.36
CA ILE A 109 23.55 55.32 18.93
C ILE A 109 24.76 55.48 18.01
N GLU A 110 25.08 56.72 17.64
CA GLU A 110 26.29 57.01 16.88
C GLU A 110 27.49 57.22 17.82
N VAL A 111 28.49 56.35 17.73
CA VAL A 111 29.76 56.47 18.47
C VAL A 111 30.91 56.47 17.49
N GLY A 112 31.58 57.62 17.35
CA GLY A 112 32.74 57.75 16.45
C GLY A 112 32.43 57.51 14.96
N GLY A 113 31.21 57.84 14.51
CA GLY A 113 30.77 57.63 13.13
C GLY A 113 30.27 56.20 12.82
N VAL A 114 30.17 55.35 13.84
CA VAL A 114 29.62 53.99 13.74
C VAL A 114 28.30 53.93 14.50
N LEU A 115 27.24 53.43 13.86
CA LEU A 115 25.97 53.13 14.52
C LEU A 115 26.12 51.84 15.33
N ILE A 116 25.88 51.94 16.63
CA ILE A 116 25.83 50.83 17.57
C ILE A 116 24.46 50.79 18.23
N SER A 117 23.99 49.62 18.64
CA SER A 117 22.71 49.52 19.35
C SER A 117 22.85 49.93 20.81
N GLU A 118 21.79 50.52 21.38
CA GLU A 118 21.71 50.96 22.77
C GLU A 118 22.00 49.85 23.79
N TYR A 119 21.54 48.62 23.53
CA TYR A 119 21.82 47.45 24.38
C TYR A 119 21.88 46.14 23.57
N ASN A 120 22.34 45.06 24.21
CA ASN A 120 22.24 43.71 23.65
C ASN A 120 20.97 43.03 24.20
N ALA A 121 20.29 42.27 23.35
CA ALA A 121 19.13 41.46 23.73
C ALA A 121 19.30 40.00 23.30
N PHE A 122 18.64 39.10 24.02
CA PHE A 122 18.51 37.71 23.61
C PHE A 122 17.35 37.56 22.64
N ASN A 123 17.58 36.87 21.51
CA ASN A 123 16.54 36.48 20.57
C ASN A 123 16.45 34.94 20.53
N VAL A 124 15.25 34.44 20.74
CA VAL A 124 14.87 33.04 20.60
C VAL A 124 13.88 32.92 19.44
N VAL A 125 14.30 32.22 18.39
CA VAL A 125 13.42 31.87 17.26
C VAL A 125 13.10 30.38 17.31
N SER A 126 11.82 30.04 17.31
CA SER A 126 11.40 28.64 17.31
C SER A 126 10.52 28.24 16.12
N VAL A 127 10.70 27.01 15.66
CA VAL A 127 9.98 26.46 14.51
C VAL A 127 9.67 24.98 14.72
N LEU A 128 8.42 24.58 14.46
CA LEU A 128 8.00 23.18 14.48
C LEU A 128 7.74 22.67 13.05
N LYS A 129 8.43 21.62 12.65
CA LYS A 129 8.28 20.98 11.34
C LYS A 129 8.01 19.49 11.49
N GLN A 130 7.25 18.92 10.56
CA GLN A 130 7.18 17.48 10.45
C GLN A 130 8.54 16.91 10.01
N THR A 131 8.97 15.84 10.64
CA THR A 131 10.17 15.12 10.20
C THR A 131 9.86 14.44 8.87
N GLY A 132 10.62 14.78 7.83
CA GLY A 132 10.40 14.26 6.48
C GLY A 132 10.83 12.79 6.35
N HIS A 133 9.90 11.87 6.64
CA HIS A 133 10.06 10.42 6.41
C HIS A 133 9.72 9.97 5.00
N CYS A 134 8.97 10.80 4.29
CA CYS A 134 8.61 10.60 2.90
C CYS A 134 9.07 11.79 2.06
N ILE A 135 9.50 11.50 0.83
CA ILE A 135 10.10 12.45 -0.12
C ILE A 135 9.14 13.60 -0.51
N TYR A 136 7.84 13.45 -0.26
CA TYR A 136 6.82 14.29 -0.89
C TYR A 136 6.21 15.37 0.00
N GLU A 137 6.42 15.34 1.32
CA GLU A 137 5.69 16.22 2.25
C GLU A 137 6.60 16.62 3.43
N ARG A 138 7.33 17.73 3.29
CA ARG A 138 7.85 18.48 4.44
C ARG A 138 7.00 19.72 4.58
N ALA A 139 6.20 19.77 5.62
CA ALA A 139 5.33 20.91 5.84
C ALA A 139 5.55 21.49 7.25
N GLY A 140 5.55 22.82 7.33
CA GLY A 140 5.71 23.54 8.59
C GLY A 140 4.42 23.46 9.39
N VAL A 141 4.53 22.98 10.64
CA VAL A 141 3.41 22.89 11.58
C VAL A 141 3.22 24.22 12.30
N LEU A 142 4.33 24.85 12.67
CA LEU A 142 4.39 26.20 13.23
C LEU A 142 5.34 27.03 12.36
N GLY A 143 4.90 28.23 11.96
CA GLY A 143 5.80 29.24 11.39
C GLY A 143 6.88 29.69 12.37
N ALA A 144 7.86 30.46 11.93
CA ALA A 144 8.85 30.99 12.85
C ALA A 144 8.21 31.90 13.91
N LYS A 145 8.52 31.62 15.17
CA LYS A 145 8.14 32.43 16.32
C LYS A 145 9.38 33.09 16.89
N ASP A 146 9.46 34.40 16.68
CA ASP A 146 10.54 35.26 17.15
C ASP A 146 10.15 35.87 18.49
N THR A 147 11.05 35.82 19.46
CA THR A 147 10.87 36.46 20.76
C THR A 147 12.20 37.07 21.18
N VAL A 148 12.18 38.39 21.32
CA VAL A 148 13.28 39.18 21.84
C VAL A 148 13.00 39.49 23.30
N SER A 149 14.03 39.44 24.15
CA SER A 149 13.88 39.85 25.54
C SER A 149 13.53 41.34 25.61
N LYS A 150 12.33 41.65 26.15
CA LYS A 150 11.60 42.89 25.83
C LYS A 150 12.17 44.17 26.48
N TYR A 151 13.23 44.10 27.28
CA TYR A 151 13.61 45.26 28.10
C TYR A 151 15.11 45.51 28.28
N GLY A 152 15.99 44.73 27.63
CA GLY A 152 17.45 44.90 27.82
C GLY A 152 17.89 44.86 29.28
N ASN A 153 17.04 44.35 30.18
CA ASN A 153 17.27 44.34 31.61
C ASN A 153 17.83 42.97 31.94
N TYR A 154 19.16 42.91 31.93
CA TYR A 154 19.99 41.72 31.94
C TYR A 154 19.69 40.71 33.06
N GLU A 155 19.03 41.09 34.15
CA GLU A 155 18.90 40.27 35.35
C GLU A 155 18.03 39.00 35.22
N ASN A 156 17.23 38.81 34.15
CA ASN A 156 16.39 37.60 33.98
C ASN A 156 16.25 37.10 32.50
N ASP A 157 17.25 37.34 31.68
CA ASP A 157 17.00 37.80 30.30
C ASP A 157 16.80 36.70 29.23
N ILE A 158 17.61 35.62 29.20
CA ILE A 158 17.41 34.52 28.22
C ILE A 158 16.30 33.53 28.65
N PHE A 159 16.16 33.27 29.95
CA PHE A 159 15.20 32.27 30.44
C PHE A 159 13.76 32.77 30.34
N ILE A 160 13.53 34.07 30.55
CA ILE A 160 12.24 34.72 30.28
C ILE A 160 11.96 34.74 28.78
N ALA A 161 12.97 35.03 27.93
CA ALA A 161 12.77 35.00 26.48
C ALA A 161 12.37 33.61 25.99
N ILE A 162 12.95 32.55 26.56
CA ILE A 162 12.53 31.16 26.32
C ILE A 162 11.08 30.95 26.77
N GLU A 163 10.76 31.31 28.01
CA GLU A 163 9.41 31.16 28.57
C GLU A 163 8.35 31.84 27.70
N HIS A 164 8.50 33.13 27.40
CA HIS A 164 7.58 33.87 26.52
C HIS A 164 7.54 33.30 25.09
N ASN A 165 8.67 32.83 24.54
CA ASN A 165 8.67 32.21 23.21
C ASN A 165 7.76 30.98 23.17
N ILE A 166 7.75 30.19 24.26
CA ILE A 166 6.93 28.99 24.37
C ILE A 166 5.50 29.34 24.76
N GLU A 167 5.30 29.97 25.92
CA GLU A 167 3.99 30.22 26.51
C GLU A 167 3.16 31.21 25.69
N ASP A 168 3.70 32.40 25.43
CA ASP A 168 3.00 33.45 24.68
C ASP A 168 3.05 33.21 23.17
N GLY A 169 4.16 32.67 22.68
CA GLY A 169 4.41 32.53 21.24
C GLY A 169 3.53 31.47 20.58
N TYR A 170 3.41 30.29 21.18
CA TYR A 170 2.64 29.17 20.59
C TYR A 170 1.88 28.29 21.58
N GLY A 171 2.19 28.34 22.88
CA GLY A 171 1.58 27.58 23.96
C GLY A 171 1.75 26.07 23.78
N SER A 172 0.63 25.33 23.87
CA SER A 172 0.65 23.87 23.75
C SER A 172 0.97 23.40 22.32
N ILE A 173 2.17 22.82 22.13
CA ILE A 173 2.57 22.15 20.88
C ILE A 173 1.59 21.03 20.53
N ARG A 174 1.03 20.34 21.52
CA ARG A 174 0.02 19.29 21.28
C ARG A 174 -1.16 19.84 20.49
N GLY A 175 -1.73 20.95 20.93
CA GLY A 175 -2.85 21.60 20.26
C GLY A 175 -2.50 22.01 18.84
N ARG A 176 -1.32 22.60 18.63
CA ARG A 176 -0.82 23.00 17.31
C ARG A 176 -0.68 21.82 16.35
N ILE A 177 -0.13 20.71 16.85
CA ILE A 177 0.00 19.49 16.06
C ILE A 177 -1.39 18.93 15.71
N GLU A 178 -2.32 18.85 16.65
CA GLU A 178 -3.66 18.31 16.38
C GLU A 178 -4.46 19.18 15.39
N GLU A 179 -4.40 20.50 15.54
CA GLU A 179 -4.99 21.46 14.61
C GLU A 179 -4.41 21.27 13.20
N TYR A 180 -3.08 21.16 13.12
CA TYR A 180 -2.38 20.96 11.87
C TYR A 180 -2.77 19.62 11.20
N GLU A 181 -2.76 18.52 11.96
CA GLU A 181 -3.13 17.20 11.45
C GLU A 181 -4.59 17.10 11.00
N ALA A 182 -5.48 17.93 11.57
CA ALA A 182 -6.89 17.97 11.20
C ALA A 182 -7.16 18.81 9.93
N SER A 183 -6.33 19.82 9.66
CA SER A 183 -6.57 20.83 8.62
C SER A 183 -5.67 20.68 7.38
N HIS A 184 -4.59 19.92 7.48
CA HIS A 184 -3.60 19.78 6.40
C HIS A 184 -3.52 18.33 5.90
N PRO A 185 -3.07 18.11 4.65
CA PRO A 185 -2.77 16.79 4.09
C PRO A 185 -1.49 16.25 4.73
N VAL A 186 -1.52 16.01 6.04
CA VAL A 186 -0.42 15.33 6.71
C VAL A 186 -0.49 13.84 6.43
N PRO A 187 0.66 13.17 6.28
CA PRO A 187 0.73 11.73 6.46
C PRO A 187 0.05 11.34 7.78
N PRO A 188 -0.93 10.43 7.81
CA PRO A 188 -1.58 10.08 9.06
C PRO A 188 -0.62 9.36 10.01
N ARG A 189 -0.86 9.48 11.31
CA ARG A 189 -0.17 8.65 12.31
C ARG A 189 -0.64 7.22 12.21
N GLY A 190 0.32 6.30 12.10
CA GLY A 190 0.05 4.86 12.00
C GLY A 190 -0.98 4.54 10.91
N PRO A 191 -0.70 4.83 9.63
CA PRO A 191 -1.66 4.54 8.56
C PRO A 191 -1.97 3.05 8.52
N GLU A 192 -3.24 2.72 8.39
CA GLU A 192 -3.71 1.38 8.04
C GLU A 192 -4.40 1.45 6.68
N ILE A 193 -3.87 0.71 5.70
CA ILE A 193 -4.44 0.63 4.35
C ILE A 193 -5.47 -0.48 4.31
N LEU A 194 -6.71 -0.12 3.98
CA LEU A 194 -7.84 -1.01 3.79
C LEU A 194 -8.14 -1.13 2.30
N VAL A 195 -8.28 -2.36 1.83
CA VAL A 195 -8.51 -2.67 0.41
C VAL A 195 -9.77 -3.51 0.28
N THR A 196 -10.60 -3.18 -0.69
CA THR A 196 -11.83 -3.92 -1.01
C THR A 196 -11.86 -4.24 -2.49
N LEU A 197 -11.98 -5.51 -2.84
CA LEU A 197 -12.19 -5.96 -4.21
C LEU A 197 -13.69 -5.98 -4.51
N LYS A 198 -14.13 -5.34 -5.60
CA LYS A 198 -15.56 -5.31 -5.99
C LYS A 198 -16.04 -6.60 -6.64
N LYS A 199 -15.13 -7.48 -7.04
CA LYS A 199 -15.40 -8.81 -7.60
C LYS A 199 -14.52 -9.83 -6.90
N GLU A 200 -14.97 -11.07 -6.85
CA GLU A 200 -14.18 -12.17 -6.27
C GLU A 200 -12.94 -12.52 -7.11
N TYR A 201 -13.00 -12.34 -8.43
CA TYR A 201 -11.90 -12.65 -9.34
C TYR A 201 -12.02 -11.88 -10.66
N VAL A 202 -10.94 -11.94 -11.46
CA VAL A 202 -10.93 -11.61 -12.89
C VAL A 202 -10.66 -12.86 -13.72
N SER A 203 -11.01 -12.84 -15.02
CA SER A 203 -10.64 -13.91 -15.95
C SER A 203 -10.25 -13.36 -17.33
N PRO A 204 -9.63 -14.17 -18.20
CA PRO A 204 -9.36 -13.78 -19.60
C PRO A 204 -10.62 -13.47 -20.44
N LEU A 205 -11.84 -13.69 -19.95
CA LEU A 205 -13.08 -13.38 -20.67
C LEU A 205 -13.40 -11.88 -20.64
N GLU A 206 -13.82 -11.29 -21.78
CA GLU A 206 -13.98 -9.83 -21.97
C GLU A 206 -14.76 -9.13 -20.84
N ALA A 207 -15.90 -9.69 -20.41
CA ALA A 207 -16.73 -9.11 -19.35
C ALA A 207 -16.17 -9.28 -17.92
N GLU A 208 -15.19 -10.16 -17.73
CA GLU A 208 -14.63 -10.55 -16.43
C GLU A 208 -13.18 -10.06 -16.26
N ARG A 209 -12.57 -9.38 -17.24
CA ARG A 209 -11.16 -8.94 -17.21
C ARG A 209 -10.85 -7.84 -16.21
N GLU A 210 -11.86 -7.06 -15.85
CA GLU A 210 -11.68 -5.85 -15.06
C GLU A 210 -12.35 -5.98 -13.70
N MET A 211 -11.65 -5.48 -12.67
CA MET A 211 -12.22 -5.29 -11.35
C MET A 211 -11.84 -3.93 -10.80
N GLU A 212 -12.77 -3.35 -10.04
CA GLU A 212 -12.54 -2.15 -9.28
C GLU A 212 -12.02 -2.51 -7.88
N ILE A 213 -11.02 -1.76 -7.42
CA ILE A 213 -10.35 -1.91 -6.14
C ILE A 213 -10.55 -0.62 -5.37
N GLY A 214 -11.34 -0.69 -4.29
CA GLY A 214 -11.54 0.41 -3.35
C GLY A 214 -10.42 0.47 -2.32
N ILE A 215 -9.94 1.67 -2.03
CA ILE A 215 -8.83 1.92 -1.12
C ILE A 215 -9.26 2.97 -0.10
N LYS A 216 -9.13 2.63 1.19
CA LYS A 216 -9.32 3.56 2.31
C LYS A 216 -8.10 3.52 3.21
N VAL A 217 -7.87 4.61 3.93
CA VAL A 217 -6.80 4.68 4.94
C VAL A 217 -7.41 5.09 6.26
N LYS A 218 -7.04 4.38 7.34
CA LYS A 218 -7.32 4.80 8.71
C LYS A 218 -6.04 5.32 9.37
N ASN A 219 -6.19 6.26 10.30
CA ASN A 219 -5.14 6.60 11.25
C ASN A 219 -5.17 5.63 12.45
N CYS A 220 -4.18 5.76 13.34
CA CYS A 220 -4.11 4.99 14.58
C CYS A 220 -5.29 5.20 15.55
N LYS A 221 -6.12 6.24 15.36
CA LYS A 221 -7.37 6.46 16.11
C LYS A 221 -8.55 5.69 15.49
N GLY A 222 -8.34 4.93 14.41
CA GLY A 222 -9.38 4.21 13.68
C GLY A 222 -10.24 5.08 12.76
N GLN A 223 -9.89 6.35 12.59
CA GLN A 223 -10.63 7.31 11.79
C GLN A 223 -10.19 7.27 10.33
N TYR A 224 -11.13 7.38 9.39
CA TYR A 224 -10.81 7.47 7.97
C TYR A 224 -10.13 8.80 7.64
N VAL A 225 -9.02 8.72 6.90
CA VAL A 225 -8.20 9.87 6.54
C VAL A 225 -8.53 10.29 5.12
N TRP A 226 -8.97 11.53 4.96
CA TRP A 226 -9.27 12.17 3.68
C TRP A 226 -9.22 13.69 3.85
N GLU A 227 -8.88 14.43 2.81
CA GLU A 227 -8.85 15.90 2.84
C GLU A 227 -9.29 16.45 1.47
N ARG A 228 -10.20 17.42 1.46
CA ARG A 228 -10.94 17.80 0.24
C ARG A 228 -10.06 18.48 -0.83
N SER A 229 -9.06 19.24 -0.44
CA SER A 229 -8.35 20.20 -1.29
C SER A 229 -7.13 19.57 -1.96
N HIS A 230 -6.29 18.93 -1.17
CA HIS A 230 -5.03 18.29 -1.53
C HIS A 230 -5.15 16.77 -1.46
N GLY A 231 -5.89 16.22 -0.49
CA GLY A 231 -6.11 14.79 -0.32
C GLY A 231 -4.90 14.00 0.16
N LEU A 232 -5.15 12.80 0.70
CA LEU A 232 -4.08 11.89 1.08
C LEU A 232 -3.54 11.13 -0.13
N ALA A 233 -2.23 11.22 -0.37
CA ALA A 233 -1.58 10.51 -1.45
C ALA A 233 -1.45 9.01 -1.18
N VAL A 234 -1.80 8.21 -2.19
CA VAL A 234 -1.60 6.76 -2.23
C VAL A 234 -0.84 6.40 -3.51
N LEU A 235 0.21 5.59 -3.37
CA LEU A 235 1.07 5.18 -4.48
C LEU A 235 0.84 3.70 -4.82
N LEU A 236 0.68 3.42 -6.11
CA LEU A 236 0.49 2.06 -6.65
C LEU A 236 1.30 1.89 -7.94
N PRO A 237 1.73 0.68 -8.31
CA PRO A 237 2.38 0.48 -9.60
C PRO A 237 1.37 0.63 -10.75
N ILE A 238 1.85 1.02 -11.95
CA ILE A 238 1.01 1.06 -13.16
C ILE A 238 0.80 -0.35 -13.73
N LYS A 239 1.80 -1.24 -13.58
CA LYS A 239 1.79 -2.61 -14.11
C LYS A 239 2.09 -3.62 -13.02
N THR A 240 1.50 -4.79 -13.14
CA THR A 240 1.78 -5.96 -12.30
C THR A 240 2.37 -7.08 -13.16
N ALA A 241 2.54 -8.28 -12.60
CA ALA A 241 3.03 -9.41 -13.37
C ALA A 241 2.05 -9.82 -14.47
N ARG A 242 0.73 -9.68 -14.26
CA ARG A 242 -0.32 -10.14 -15.18
C ARG A 242 -1.23 -9.05 -15.72
N GLY A 243 -1.22 -7.85 -15.14
CA GLY A 243 -2.20 -6.81 -15.41
C GLY A 243 -1.66 -5.38 -15.41
N GLU A 244 -2.61 -4.47 -15.51
CA GLU A 244 -2.40 -3.02 -15.50
C GLU A 244 -3.38 -2.39 -14.51
N ILE A 245 -2.94 -1.38 -13.78
CA ILE A 245 -3.73 -0.61 -12.83
C ILE A 245 -3.88 0.81 -13.36
N ARG A 246 -5.12 1.29 -13.37
CA ARG A 246 -5.46 2.67 -13.77
C ARG A 246 -6.38 3.29 -12.74
N PRO A 247 -6.29 4.61 -12.50
CA PRO A 247 -7.27 5.28 -11.65
C PRO A 247 -8.69 5.15 -12.21
N THR A 248 -9.66 4.88 -11.35
CA THR A 248 -11.08 4.83 -11.75
C THR A 248 -11.54 6.24 -12.12
N ARG A 249 -12.36 6.37 -13.17
CA ARG A 249 -12.90 7.69 -13.59
C ARG A 249 -13.65 8.36 -12.44
N GLY A 250 -13.49 9.68 -12.30
CA GLY A 250 -14.14 10.47 -11.25
C GLY A 250 -13.34 10.60 -9.95
N PHE A 251 -12.20 9.90 -9.82
CA PHE A 251 -11.29 10.06 -8.69
C PHE A 251 -10.13 11.03 -9.03
N PRO A 252 -9.80 11.97 -8.13
CA PRO A 252 -8.71 12.94 -8.31
C PRO A 252 -7.34 12.25 -8.49
N GLN A 253 -6.54 12.79 -9.41
CA GLN A 253 -5.17 12.34 -9.70
C GLN A 253 -4.24 13.55 -9.61
N GLY A 254 -3.03 13.37 -9.11
CA GLY A 254 -2.03 14.44 -9.09
C GLY A 254 -0.86 14.09 -9.98
N GLY A 255 -0.64 14.97 -10.96
CA GLY A 255 0.29 14.74 -12.06
C GLY A 255 -0.17 13.63 -12.98
N GLY A 256 0.05 13.79 -14.29
CA GLY A 256 -0.05 12.65 -15.22
C GLY A 256 0.87 11.50 -14.77
N PRO A 257 0.71 10.27 -15.32
CA PRO A 257 1.61 9.16 -15.00
C PRO A 257 3.05 9.64 -15.13
N ASN A 258 3.76 9.71 -13.99
CA ASN A 258 5.13 10.17 -13.98
C ASN A 258 5.96 9.02 -14.56
N THR A 259 6.13 9.04 -15.88
CA THR A 259 6.74 7.97 -16.68
C THR A 259 8.16 7.61 -16.22
N ARG A 260 8.80 8.50 -15.43
CA ARG A 260 10.08 8.21 -14.76
C ARG A 260 10.01 7.18 -13.64
N PHE A 261 8.86 6.94 -13.01
CA PHE A 261 8.82 6.15 -11.76
C PHE A 261 7.84 4.97 -11.73
N ASN A 262 7.17 4.65 -12.84
CA ASN A 262 6.29 3.46 -12.99
C ASN A 262 5.21 3.29 -11.88
N PHE A 263 4.78 4.39 -11.26
CA PHE A 263 3.71 4.41 -10.27
C PHE A 263 2.62 5.43 -10.63
N ILE A 264 1.40 5.16 -10.17
CA ILE A 264 0.30 6.12 -10.10
C ILE A 264 0.24 6.72 -8.70
N LYS A 265 -0.06 8.02 -8.62
CA LYS A 265 -0.37 8.74 -7.39
C LYS A 265 -1.85 9.12 -7.41
N ILE A 266 -2.65 8.49 -6.57
CA ILE A 266 -4.08 8.80 -6.39
C ILE A 266 -4.28 9.54 -5.07
N PHE A 267 -5.33 10.36 -5.00
CA PHE A 267 -5.63 11.15 -3.80
C PHE A 267 -6.96 10.72 -3.18
N ILE A 268 -6.96 10.48 -1.86
CA ILE A 268 -8.18 10.29 -1.09
C ILE A 268 -8.68 11.66 -0.64
N GLN A 269 -9.63 12.21 -1.42
CA GLN A 269 -10.25 13.52 -1.15
C GLN A 269 -11.66 13.46 -0.58
N ARG A 270 -12.22 12.25 -0.43
CA ARG A 270 -13.60 12.04 0.01
C ARG A 270 -13.70 10.83 0.95
N PRO A 271 -14.74 10.76 1.81
CA PRO A 271 -14.94 9.64 2.75
C PRO A 271 -15.04 8.26 2.08
N GLU A 272 -15.46 8.21 0.82
CA GLU A 272 -15.58 6.96 0.05
C GLU A 272 -14.21 6.31 -0.22
N GLY A 273 -13.12 7.06 -0.09
CA GLY A 273 -11.77 6.58 -0.34
C GLY A 273 -11.27 6.97 -1.74
N ALA A 274 -10.34 6.19 -2.25
CA ALA A 274 -9.92 6.22 -3.65
C ALA A 274 -10.27 4.88 -4.33
N SER A 275 -10.28 4.89 -5.66
CA SER A 275 -10.61 3.70 -6.45
C SER A 275 -9.69 3.59 -7.66
N VAL A 276 -9.26 2.36 -7.95
CA VAL A 276 -8.49 2.01 -9.15
C VAL A 276 -9.13 0.82 -9.85
N THR A 277 -9.01 0.76 -11.17
CA THR A 277 -9.37 -0.39 -11.98
C THR A 277 -8.13 -1.21 -12.27
N TYR A 278 -8.19 -2.50 -11.93
CA TYR A 278 -7.25 -3.51 -12.40
C TYR A 278 -7.83 -4.17 -13.66
N THR A 279 -7.03 -4.25 -14.72
CA THR A 279 -7.37 -4.97 -15.95
C THR A 279 -6.36 -6.10 -16.17
N LEU A 280 -6.84 -7.34 -16.26
CA LEU A 280 -6.02 -8.49 -16.64
C LEU A 280 -5.57 -8.37 -18.10
N LYS A 281 -4.26 -8.45 -18.35
CA LYS A 281 -3.68 -8.26 -19.69
C LYS A 281 -3.12 -9.53 -20.31
N LYS A 282 -2.67 -10.49 -19.50
CA LYS A 282 -2.01 -11.71 -20.00
C LYS A 282 -2.12 -12.93 -19.07
N GLY A 283 -1.81 -14.08 -19.65
CA GLY A 283 -1.83 -15.44 -19.13
C GLY A 283 -3.24 -16.06 -19.12
N MET A 284 -3.28 -17.39 -19.25
CA MET A 284 -4.51 -18.20 -19.35
C MET A 284 -4.72 -19.07 -18.11
N GLU A 285 -3.67 -19.28 -17.34
CA GLU A 285 -3.64 -20.10 -16.15
C GLU A 285 -4.27 -19.40 -14.93
N ARG A 286 -4.91 -20.21 -14.10
CA ARG A 286 -5.38 -19.81 -12.78
C ARG A 286 -4.19 -19.42 -11.91
N SER A 287 -4.27 -18.27 -11.26
CA SER A 287 -3.17 -17.74 -10.43
C SER A 287 -3.66 -16.63 -9.50
N ILE A 288 -2.75 -16.11 -8.70
CA ILE A 288 -2.95 -14.88 -7.91
C ILE A 288 -1.90 -13.89 -8.41
N ASP A 289 -2.33 -12.72 -8.88
CA ASP A 289 -1.41 -11.62 -9.15
C ASP A 289 -1.30 -10.72 -7.93
N THR A 290 -0.14 -10.12 -7.71
CA THR A 290 0.15 -9.35 -6.49
C THR A 290 0.76 -8.00 -6.81
N PHE A 291 0.44 -7.01 -5.97
CA PHE A 291 1.08 -5.71 -6.01
C PHE A 291 1.03 -5.03 -4.65
N LYS A 292 1.81 -3.96 -4.51
CA LYS A 292 1.95 -3.22 -3.25
C LYS A 292 1.37 -1.82 -3.38
N ILE A 293 0.54 -1.45 -2.41
CA ILE A 293 0.05 -0.08 -2.20
C ILE A 293 0.90 0.55 -1.11
N LYS A 294 1.31 1.80 -1.31
CA LYS A 294 2.12 2.56 -0.36
C LYS A 294 1.42 3.84 0.05
N VAL A 295 1.45 4.14 1.35
CA VAL A 295 0.93 5.37 1.93
C VAL A 295 1.95 5.91 2.90
N CYS A 296 2.22 7.20 2.82
CA CYS A 296 3.09 7.87 3.77
C CYS A 296 2.38 8.04 5.11
N GLY A 297 3.07 7.70 6.20
CA GLY A 297 2.69 8.06 7.56
C GLY A 297 3.74 8.95 8.21
N VAL A 298 3.39 9.58 9.34
CA VAL A 298 4.27 10.55 10.02
C VAL A 298 5.67 9.99 10.29
N ARG A 299 5.80 8.72 10.70
CA ARG A 299 7.09 8.07 11.01
C ARG A 299 7.67 7.19 9.92
N LYS A 300 6.83 6.67 9.04
CA LYS A 300 7.23 5.67 8.06
C LYS A 300 6.20 5.54 6.95
N GLU A 301 6.68 5.11 5.80
CA GLU A 301 5.82 4.56 4.76
C GLU A 301 5.20 3.24 5.24
N VAL A 302 3.90 3.09 5.03
CA VAL A 302 3.19 1.82 5.23
C VAL A 302 2.92 1.22 3.87
N THR A 303 3.23 -0.07 3.75
CA THR A 303 2.97 -0.86 2.54
C THR A 303 1.93 -1.93 2.82
N LYS A 304 0.97 -2.09 1.90
CA LYS A 304 -0.02 -3.17 1.92
C LYS A 304 0.07 -3.97 0.64
N GLU A 305 0.23 -5.28 0.78
CA GLU A 305 0.15 -6.20 -0.35
C GLU A 305 -1.31 -6.50 -0.68
N VAL A 306 -1.63 -6.52 -1.97
CA VAL A 306 -2.94 -6.79 -2.55
C VAL A 306 -2.84 -8.02 -3.42
N PHE A 307 -3.79 -8.94 -3.23
CA PHE A 307 -3.88 -10.20 -3.95
C PHE A 307 -5.08 -10.14 -4.89
N ILE A 308 -4.85 -10.39 -6.18
CA ILE A 308 -5.87 -10.39 -7.22
C ILE A 308 -6.09 -11.83 -7.69
N PRO A 309 -7.22 -12.46 -7.32
CA PRO A 309 -7.54 -13.81 -7.77
C PRO A 309 -7.85 -13.82 -9.27
N ILE A 310 -7.19 -14.71 -10.01
CA ILE A 310 -7.38 -14.88 -11.45
C ILE A 310 -7.94 -16.27 -11.72
N ALA A 311 -9.16 -16.32 -12.27
CA ALA A 311 -9.71 -17.52 -12.85
C ALA A 311 -9.03 -17.82 -14.18
N GLY A 312 -8.59 -19.07 -14.36
CA GLY A 312 -7.95 -19.51 -15.59
C GLY A 312 -8.95 -20.01 -16.64
N ILE A 313 -8.46 -20.29 -17.84
CA ILE A 313 -9.17 -20.99 -18.89
C ILE A 313 -8.33 -22.20 -19.30
N GLY A 314 -8.89 -23.39 -19.08
CA GLY A 314 -8.28 -24.66 -19.47
C GLY A 314 -8.96 -25.23 -20.71
N LEU A 315 -8.15 -25.76 -21.61
CA LEU A 315 -8.59 -26.60 -22.73
C LEU A 315 -7.88 -27.94 -22.59
N ARG A 316 -8.63 -29.04 -22.61
CA ARG A 316 -8.09 -30.40 -22.52
C ARG A 316 -8.59 -31.21 -23.71
N GLY A 317 -7.72 -32.04 -24.28
CA GLY A 317 -8.08 -33.04 -25.29
C GLY A 317 -7.95 -34.45 -24.72
N GLU A 318 -8.85 -35.33 -25.12
CA GLU A 318 -8.92 -36.74 -24.73
C GLU A 318 -9.26 -37.59 -25.97
N SER A 319 -8.63 -38.75 -26.08
CA SER A 319 -8.82 -39.71 -27.18
C SER A 319 -8.60 -41.14 -26.69
N GLU A 320 -9.00 -42.13 -27.49
CA GLU A 320 -8.82 -43.56 -27.18
C GLU A 320 -7.35 -44.02 -27.31
N GLY A 321 -6.47 -43.19 -27.87
CA GLY A 321 -5.04 -43.48 -28.07
C GLY A 321 -4.74 -44.35 -29.29
N TYR A 322 -5.49 -45.44 -29.50
CA TYR A 322 -5.30 -46.37 -30.63
C TYR A 322 -6.58 -46.66 -31.39
N VAL A 323 -6.50 -46.79 -32.71
CA VAL A 323 -7.63 -47.14 -33.58
C VAL A 323 -7.21 -48.08 -34.69
N PHE A 324 -8.10 -48.99 -35.10
CA PHE A 324 -7.87 -49.85 -36.27
C PHE A 324 -8.22 -49.11 -37.57
N PRO A 325 -7.55 -49.43 -38.70
CA PRO A 325 -7.88 -48.85 -40.00
C PRO A 325 -9.38 -48.94 -40.33
N GLU A 326 -9.88 -47.93 -41.04
CA GLU A 326 -11.29 -47.76 -41.43
C GLU A 326 -12.31 -47.66 -40.27
N LYS A 327 -11.87 -47.65 -39.01
CA LYS A 327 -12.74 -47.44 -37.85
C LYS A 327 -12.97 -45.96 -37.58
N THR A 328 -14.13 -45.70 -36.98
CA THR A 328 -14.50 -44.37 -36.49
C THR A 328 -14.29 -44.33 -34.98
N THR A 329 -13.64 -43.27 -34.51
CA THR A 329 -13.48 -42.95 -33.08
C THR A 329 -13.81 -41.48 -32.83
N GLU A 330 -13.89 -41.11 -31.56
CA GLU A 330 -14.18 -39.75 -31.10
C GLU A 330 -12.99 -39.18 -30.33
N ILE A 331 -12.55 -38.00 -30.76
CA ILE A 331 -11.61 -37.16 -30.02
C ILE A 331 -12.43 -36.07 -29.32
N LYS A 332 -12.32 -35.98 -28.00
CA LYS A 332 -13.10 -35.04 -27.18
C LYS A 332 -12.21 -33.90 -26.70
N PHE A 333 -12.67 -32.67 -26.89
CA PHE A 333 -12.06 -31.50 -26.27
C PHE A 333 -13.02 -30.88 -25.27
N LYS A 334 -12.50 -30.44 -24.12
CA LYS A 334 -13.28 -29.78 -23.06
C LYS A 334 -12.68 -28.42 -22.73
N LEU A 335 -13.48 -27.37 -22.92
CA LEU A 335 -13.14 -26.00 -22.57
C LEU A 335 -13.82 -25.61 -21.24
N LYS A 336 -13.02 -25.12 -20.30
CA LYS A 336 -13.47 -24.82 -18.94
C LYS A 336 -12.83 -23.56 -18.37
N LYS A 337 -13.57 -22.85 -17.52
CA LYS A 337 -13.07 -21.83 -16.62
C LYS A 337 -12.62 -22.51 -15.32
N LEU A 338 -11.41 -22.19 -14.86
CA LEU A 338 -10.79 -22.75 -13.65
C LEU A 338 -10.89 -21.71 -12.53
N LEU A 339 -11.75 -21.94 -11.54
CA LEU A 339 -12.01 -20.95 -10.50
C LEU A 339 -10.83 -20.85 -9.50
N PRO A 340 -10.55 -19.65 -8.93
CA PRO A 340 -9.40 -19.44 -8.03
C PRO A 340 -9.41 -20.36 -6.81
N GLN A 341 -10.59 -20.62 -6.24
CA GLN A 341 -10.76 -21.40 -5.01
C GLN A 341 -10.78 -22.91 -5.23
N GLY A 342 -10.60 -23.37 -6.47
CA GLY A 342 -10.90 -24.75 -6.86
C GLY A 342 -12.26 -24.85 -7.55
N GLY A 343 -12.41 -25.90 -8.35
CA GLY A 343 -13.59 -26.11 -9.19
C GLY A 343 -13.42 -25.62 -10.62
N GLU A 344 -14.31 -26.14 -11.46
CA GLU A 344 -14.28 -25.93 -12.91
C GLU A 344 -15.70 -25.65 -13.40
N GLN A 345 -15.84 -24.68 -14.30
CA GLN A 345 -17.11 -24.34 -14.93
C GLN A 345 -16.99 -24.55 -16.44
N PRO A 346 -17.90 -25.29 -17.09
CA PRO A 346 -17.88 -25.45 -18.54
C PRO A 346 -18.10 -24.11 -19.24
N LEU A 347 -17.38 -23.88 -20.33
CA LEU A 347 -17.54 -22.68 -21.16
C LEU A 347 -18.31 -23.03 -22.42
N SER A 348 -19.61 -22.73 -22.42
CA SER A 348 -20.54 -22.99 -23.53
C SER A 348 -20.51 -21.90 -24.61
N GLY A 349 -20.83 -22.29 -25.85
CA GLY A 349 -20.97 -21.39 -27.01
C GLY A 349 -19.70 -20.62 -27.40
N LYS A 350 -18.52 -21.10 -27.02
CA LYS A 350 -17.25 -20.45 -27.31
C LYS A 350 -16.62 -21.02 -28.60
N PRO A 351 -16.11 -20.16 -29.49
CA PRO A 351 -15.47 -20.61 -30.72
C PRO A 351 -14.09 -21.21 -30.43
N VAL A 352 -13.85 -22.44 -30.89
CA VAL A 352 -12.57 -23.14 -30.79
C VAL A 352 -12.14 -23.51 -32.20
N LEU A 353 -10.89 -23.19 -32.54
CA LEU A 353 -10.29 -23.58 -33.81
C LEU A 353 -9.72 -25.00 -33.68
N LEU A 354 -10.17 -25.90 -34.55
CA LEU A 354 -9.67 -27.26 -34.69
C LEU A 354 -8.81 -27.37 -35.94
N SER A 355 -7.58 -27.86 -35.79
CA SER A 355 -6.62 -28.06 -36.87
C SER A 355 -6.13 -29.51 -36.83
N PRO A 356 -6.71 -30.40 -37.65
CA PRO A 356 -6.20 -31.76 -37.82
C PRO A 356 -4.83 -31.76 -38.50
N GLU A 357 -3.96 -32.65 -38.06
CA GLU A 357 -2.61 -32.90 -38.59
C GLU A 357 -2.41 -34.40 -38.78
N GLY A 358 -1.74 -34.79 -39.88
CA GLY A 358 -1.50 -36.20 -40.22
C GLY A 358 -2.61 -36.87 -41.04
N LEU A 359 -3.57 -36.12 -41.57
CA LEU A 359 -4.66 -36.66 -42.41
C LEU A 359 -4.16 -36.94 -43.82
N ILE A 360 -4.29 -38.18 -44.30
CA ILE A 360 -3.92 -38.56 -45.68
C ILE A 360 -5.16 -39.01 -46.45
N ASP A 361 -5.83 -40.04 -45.96
CA ASP A 361 -7.01 -40.66 -46.60
C ASP A 361 -8.18 -40.92 -45.65
N GLY A 362 -8.01 -40.63 -44.34
CA GLY A 362 -9.11 -40.56 -43.39
C GLY A 362 -9.95 -39.29 -43.51
N THR A 363 -10.93 -39.17 -42.61
CA THR A 363 -11.78 -37.97 -42.52
C THR A 363 -11.96 -37.52 -41.08
N VAL A 364 -11.99 -36.20 -40.86
CA VAL A 364 -12.22 -35.57 -39.56
C VAL A 364 -13.38 -34.58 -39.67
N SER A 365 -14.33 -34.64 -38.72
CA SER A 365 -15.43 -33.68 -38.64
C SER A 365 -15.88 -33.43 -37.20
N PRO A 366 -16.04 -32.16 -36.76
CA PRO A 366 -15.79 -30.94 -37.54
C PRO A 366 -14.29 -30.58 -37.61
N SER A 367 -13.92 -29.79 -38.62
CA SER A 367 -12.60 -29.15 -38.76
C SER A 367 -12.77 -27.63 -38.92
N GLY A 368 -11.76 -26.84 -38.54
CA GLY A 368 -11.86 -25.38 -38.53
C GLY A 368 -12.55 -24.86 -37.27
N THR A 369 -13.23 -23.72 -37.37
CA THR A 369 -13.88 -23.10 -36.21
C THR A 369 -15.19 -23.81 -35.89
N THR A 370 -15.31 -24.31 -34.66
CA THR A 370 -16.54 -24.89 -34.10
C THR A 370 -16.89 -24.24 -32.76
N PHE A 371 -18.08 -24.52 -32.23
CA PHE A 371 -18.55 -23.99 -30.95
C PHE A 371 -18.70 -25.10 -29.92
N THR A 372 -18.25 -24.84 -28.70
CA THR A 372 -18.44 -25.72 -27.54
C THR A 372 -19.93 -25.90 -27.21
N GLN A 373 -20.31 -27.11 -26.84
CA GLN A 373 -21.65 -27.46 -26.37
C GLN A 373 -21.94 -26.90 -24.94
N THR A 374 -23.13 -27.15 -24.41
CA THR A 374 -23.58 -26.63 -23.10
C THR A 374 -22.70 -27.07 -21.93
N ASP A 375 -22.09 -28.24 -22.02
CA ASP A 375 -21.15 -28.83 -21.07
C ASP A 375 -19.68 -28.45 -21.35
N GLY A 376 -19.44 -27.56 -22.30
CA GLY A 376 -18.10 -27.11 -22.70
C GLY A 376 -17.35 -28.11 -23.59
N ASN A 377 -18.00 -29.19 -24.04
CA ASN A 377 -17.37 -30.21 -24.86
C ASN A 377 -17.46 -29.91 -26.36
N ILE A 378 -16.51 -30.49 -27.10
CA ILE A 378 -16.48 -30.58 -28.55
C ILE A 378 -16.13 -32.03 -28.89
N ALA A 379 -17.03 -32.69 -29.61
CA ALA A 379 -16.82 -34.03 -30.14
C ALA A 379 -16.29 -33.92 -31.58
N VAL A 380 -15.13 -34.50 -31.83
CA VAL A 380 -14.53 -34.60 -33.16
C VAL A 380 -14.56 -36.05 -33.59
N ARG A 381 -15.34 -36.35 -34.63
CA ARG A 381 -15.37 -37.69 -35.22
C ARG A 381 -14.20 -37.81 -36.17
N TYR A 382 -13.40 -38.85 -35.97
CA TYR A 382 -12.33 -39.23 -36.85
C TYR A 382 -12.59 -40.63 -37.41
N LYS A 383 -12.60 -40.77 -38.73
CA LYS A 383 -12.58 -42.06 -39.41
C LYS A 383 -11.19 -42.26 -40.00
N SER A 384 -10.48 -43.28 -39.52
CA SER A 384 -9.13 -43.58 -39.98
C SER A 384 -9.11 -44.09 -41.42
N GLY A 385 -8.17 -43.60 -42.20
CA GLY A 385 -7.81 -44.14 -43.51
C GLY A 385 -6.84 -45.32 -43.40
N LEU A 386 -6.30 -45.74 -44.53
CA LEU A 386 -5.36 -46.86 -44.63
C LEU A 386 -3.90 -46.39 -44.66
N LYS A 387 -3.64 -45.12 -44.95
CA LYS A 387 -2.28 -44.61 -45.25
C LYS A 387 -1.66 -43.82 -44.11
N GLU A 388 -2.47 -43.28 -43.22
CA GLU A 388 -2.00 -42.52 -42.06
C GLU A 388 -1.64 -43.44 -40.89
N SER A 389 -0.52 -43.14 -40.22
CA SER A 389 -0.06 -43.84 -39.03
C SER A 389 -0.47 -43.13 -37.73
N THR A 390 -0.63 -41.81 -37.78
CA THR A 390 -1.05 -40.99 -36.64
C THR A 390 -1.94 -39.84 -37.09
N MET A 391 -2.96 -39.56 -36.30
CA MET A 391 -3.84 -38.41 -36.47
C MET A 391 -3.84 -37.58 -35.20
N THR A 392 -3.54 -36.28 -35.28
CA THR A 392 -3.65 -35.37 -34.12
C THR A 392 -4.56 -34.21 -34.45
N VAL A 393 -5.47 -33.87 -33.55
CA VAL A 393 -6.27 -32.65 -33.65
C VAL A 393 -5.73 -31.63 -32.66
N HIS A 394 -5.32 -30.47 -33.16
CA HIS A 394 -4.93 -29.33 -32.33
C HIS A 394 -6.14 -28.42 -32.12
N ALA A 395 -6.50 -28.20 -30.85
CA ALA A 395 -7.57 -27.30 -30.47
C ALA A 395 -6.99 -26.01 -29.88
N THR A 396 -7.46 -24.85 -30.36
CA THR A 396 -7.04 -23.54 -29.86
C THR A 396 -8.25 -22.66 -29.54
N PHE A 397 -8.27 -22.12 -28.33
CA PHE A 397 -9.23 -21.12 -27.88
C PHE A 397 -8.54 -19.80 -27.55
N GLN A 398 -9.03 -18.70 -28.12
CA GLN A 398 -8.54 -17.35 -27.82
C GLN A 398 -9.71 -16.46 -27.40
N PRO A 399 -9.71 -15.91 -26.18
CA PRO A 399 -10.68 -14.90 -25.80
C PRO A 399 -10.60 -13.66 -26.70
N LYS A 400 -11.75 -13.09 -27.05
CA LYS A 400 -11.84 -11.90 -27.91
C LYS A 400 -10.99 -10.75 -27.36
N LYS A 401 -10.12 -10.14 -28.18
CA LYS A 401 -9.21 -9.04 -27.78
C LYS A 401 -8.30 -9.39 -26.58
N TYR A 402 -7.87 -10.64 -26.46
CA TYR A 402 -6.88 -11.07 -25.47
C TYR A 402 -5.66 -11.67 -26.18
N PRO A 403 -4.43 -11.40 -25.75
CA PRO A 403 -3.24 -11.82 -26.48
C PRO A 403 -3.01 -13.34 -26.43
N ASP A 404 -3.30 -13.96 -25.29
CA ASP A 404 -2.96 -15.36 -25.05
C ASP A 404 -4.06 -16.34 -25.45
N LYS A 405 -3.66 -17.60 -25.67
CA LYS A 405 -4.54 -18.67 -26.13
C LYS A 405 -4.40 -19.92 -25.25
N ALA A 406 -5.50 -20.61 -25.02
CA ALA A 406 -5.50 -21.96 -24.48
C ALA A 406 -5.33 -22.94 -25.64
N ARG A 407 -4.46 -23.93 -25.47
CA ARG A 407 -4.16 -24.95 -26.48
C ARG A 407 -4.27 -26.33 -25.88
N ALA A 408 -4.77 -27.27 -26.66
CA ALA A 408 -4.72 -28.69 -26.36
C ALA A 408 -4.48 -29.46 -27.64
N SER A 409 -4.02 -30.70 -27.50
CA SER A 409 -3.86 -31.61 -28.62
C SER A 409 -4.22 -33.00 -28.14
N ALA A 410 -4.95 -33.73 -28.97
CA ALA A 410 -5.28 -35.12 -28.73
C ALA A 410 -5.22 -35.84 -30.07
N GLY A 411 -4.63 -37.03 -30.05
CA GLY A 411 -4.40 -37.80 -31.25
C GLY A 411 -4.65 -39.27 -31.03
N VAL A 412 -4.70 -40.00 -32.13
CA VAL A 412 -4.82 -41.44 -32.17
C VAL A 412 -3.74 -42.01 -33.09
N THR A 413 -3.22 -43.16 -32.70
CA THR A 413 -2.29 -43.94 -33.51
C THR A 413 -3.06 -45.06 -34.19
N ILE A 414 -2.88 -45.18 -35.50
CA ILE A 414 -3.49 -46.23 -36.28
C ILE A 414 -2.61 -47.47 -36.12
N VAL A 415 -3.17 -48.51 -35.54
CA VAL A 415 -2.50 -49.80 -35.39
C VAL A 415 -3.06 -50.74 -36.43
N GLU A 416 -2.19 -51.15 -37.36
CA GLU A 416 -2.49 -52.33 -38.17
C GLU A 416 -2.81 -53.47 -37.22
N LYS A 417 -3.83 -54.25 -37.56
CA LYS A 417 -4.29 -55.38 -36.77
C LYS A 417 -3.05 -56.17 -36.34
N GLY A 418 -2.67 -56.04 -35.06
CA GLY A 418 -1.68 -56.93 -34.47
C GLY A 418 -2.22 -58.31 -34.75
N TYR A 419 -1.42 -59.14 -35.43
CA TYR A 419 -1.71 -60.55 -35.61
C TYR A 419 -2.39 -61.05 -34.34
N ASP A 420 -3.59 -61.62 -34.46
CA ASP A 420 -4.23 -62.34 -33.37
C ASP A 420 -3.18 -63.36 -32.91
N TRP A 421 -2.43 -63.01 -31.87
CA TRP A 421 -1.31 -63.84 -31.44
C TRP A 421 -1.93 -65.07 -30.83
N THR A 422 -1.91 -66.15 -31.62
CA THR A 422 -2.25 -67.49 -31.23
C THR A 422 -0.94 -68.18 -30.93
N GLY A 423 -0.37 -67.88 -29.76
CA GLY A 423 0.76 -68.61 -29.23
C GLY A 423 0.47 -69.08 -27.82
N THR A 424 1.27 -70.03 -27.36
CA THR A 424 1.24 -70.51 -25.99
C THR A 424 2.38 -69.86 -25.23
N VAL A 425 2.09 -69.11 -24.16
CA VAL A 425 3.13 -68.64 -23.24
C VAL A 425 3.45 -69.80 -22.30
N ILE A 426 4.66 -70.36 -22.40
CA ILE A 426 5.18 -71.29 -21.40
C ILE A 426 5.93 -70.46 -20.35
N VAL A 427 5.34 -70.32 -19.17
CA VAL A 427 5.98 -69.68 -18.02
C VAL A 427 6.64 -70.76 -17.17
N ASN A 428 7.97 -70.83 -17.19
CA ASN A 428 8.72 -71.66 -16.25
C ASN A 428 9.00 -70.85 -14.98
N GLN A 429 8.13 -70.99 -13.98
CA GLN A 429 8.34 -70.41 -12.66
C GLN A 429 9.21 -71.34 -11.81
N THR A 430 10.42 -70.93 -11.48
CA THR A 430 11.28 -71.64 -10.53
C THR A 430 10.95 -71.18 -9.11
N CYS A 431 10.15 -71.96 -8.38
CA CYS A 431 9.92 -71.73 -6.96
C CYS A 431 11.16 -72.20 -6.17
N SER A 432 11.92 -71.25 -5.64
CA SER A 432 12.92 -71.55 -4.61
C SER A 432 12.25 -71.44 -3.24
N TYR A 433 12.05 -72.58 -2.59
CA TYR A 433 11.72 -72.62 -1.17
C TYR A 433 13.00 -72.33 -0.38
N LYS A 434 12.94 -71.33 0.51
CA LYS A 434 13.85 -71.21 1.64
C LYS A 434 13.12 -71.61 2.90
#